data_AF-A0AA51ULY1-F1
#
_entry.id   AF-A0AA51ULY1-F1
#
_cell.length_a   1.000
_cell.length_b   1.000
_cell.length_c   1.000
_cell.angle_alpha   90.00
_cell.angle_beta   90.00
_cell.angle_gamma   90.00
#
_symmetry.space_group_name_H-M   'P 1'
#
loop_
_entity.id
_entity.type
_entity.pdbx_description
1 polymer ?
#
loop_
_entity_poly.entity_id
_entity_poly.type
_entity_poly.pdbx_seq_one_letter_code
_entity_poly.pdbx_strand_id
1 'polypeptide(L)'
;MTPSSNTLTYNLEKGEINWDPSQMQISEINQNEDGVSIRLKIMAPTSNYTTENKKTSNLNDLPSVEEVTNYILTKPDYKHDSIELQTHFLGRIIKSRGAHQKLYQTFAGITRNARDAIEKKYQGTWITPNKRRVEGQRPVTIYEFSTTQIDS
;
A
#
# COMPACT_ATOMS: atom_id res chain seq x y z
N MET A 1 15.15 10.34 5.34
CA MET A 1 15.78 9.07 5.73
C MET A 1 15.25 8.70 7.10
N THR A 2 14.07 8.11 7.14
CA THR A 2 13.46 7.42 8.26
C THR A 2 13.39 5.92 7.94
N PRO A 3 13.44 5.04 8.94
CA PRO A 3 13.64 3.62 8.73
C PRO A 3 12.30 2.93 8.43
N SER A 4 12.29 2.07 7.42
CA SER A 4 11.19 1.16 7.10
C SER A 4 11.00 0.15 8.23
N SER A 5 9.80 0.11 8.82
CA SER A 5 9.44 -0.88 9.84
C SER A 5 9.55 -2.30 9.31
N ASN A 6 10.33 -3.13 10.01
CA ASN A 6 10.32 -4.58 9.87
C ASN A 6 9.07 -5.12 10.57
N THR A 7 8.14 -5.73 9.85
CA THR A 7 6.98 -6.36 10.47
C THR A 7 7.38 -7.73 11.02
N LEU A 8 7.62 -7.78 12.34
CA LEU A 8 7.57 -9.00 13.14
C LEU A 8 6.10 -9.44 13.25
N THR A 9 5.75 -10.63 12.78
CA THR A 9 4.43 -11.21 13.06
C THR A 9 4.55 -12.16 14.25
N TYR A 10 4.06 -11.70 15.40
CA TYR A 10 3.99 -12.52 16.61
C TYR A 10 2.67 -13.31 16.59
N ASN A 11 2.76 -14.64 16.62
CA ASN A 11 1.58 -15.49 16.74
C ASN A 11 1.24 -15.69 18.23
N LEU A 12 0.24 -14.93 18.71
CA LEU A 12 -0.20 -14.90 20.10
C LEU A 12 -0.65 -16.27 20.65
N GLU A 13 -1.04 -17.20 19.78
CA GLU A 13 -1.58 -18.49 20.22
C GLU A 13 -0.49 -19.55 20.48
N LYS A 14 0.71 -19.38 19.94
CA LYS A 14 1.75 -20.42 20.00
C LYS A 14 3.04 -20.01 20.71
N GLY A 15 3.24 -18.73 21.03
CA GLY A 15 4.48 -18.25 21.64
C GLY A 15 5.72 -18.48 20.76
N GLU A 16 5.53 -18.88 19.51
CA GLU A 16 6.58 -19.16 18.55
C GLU A 16 6.70 -17.99 17.60
N ILE A 17 7.93 -17.49 17.46
CA ILE A 17 8.25 -16.55 16.41
C ILE A 17 8.67 -17.36 15.19
N ASN A 18 7.88 -17.27 14.14
CA ASN A 18 8.18 -17.94 12.88
C ASN A 18 9.22 -17.11 12.13
N TRP A 19 10.48 -17.55 12.16
CA TRP A 19 11.61 -16.86 11.55
C TRP A 19 12.04 -17.57 10.27
N ASP A 20 12.33 -16.82 9.21
CA ASP A 20 12.91 -17.35 7.97
C ASP A 20 14.45 -17.23 8.01
N PRO A 21 15.21 -18.33 8.18
CA PRO A 21 16.67 -18.29 8.25
C PRO A 21 17.34 -17.85 6.93
N SER A 22 16.62 -17.86 5.80
CA SER A 22 17.16 -17.38 4.52
C SER A 22 17.33 -15.85 4.46
N GLN A 23 16.73 -15.11 5.41
CA GLN A 23 16.82 -13.65 5.48
C GLN A 23 17.92 -13.15 6.44
N MET A 24 18.75 -14.04 6.98
CA MET A 24 19.86 -13.64 7.84
C MET A 24 21.18 -13.70 7.08
N GLN A 25 21.92 -12.59 7.14
CA GLN A 25 23.33 -12.58 6.76
C GLN A 25 24.19 -12.23 7.97
N ILE A 26 25.32 -12.94 8.10
CA ILE A 26 26.35 -12.56 9.06
C ILE A 26 26.93 -11.23 8.57
N SER A 27 26.71 -10.17 9.34
CA SER A 27 27.24 -8.85 9.01
C SER A 27 28.62 -8.61 9.59
N GLU A 28 28.96 -9.27 10.69
CA GLU A 28 30.24 -9.08 11.37
C GLU A 28 30.57 -10.30 12.22
N ILE A 29 31.83 -10.72 12.22
CA ILE A 29 32.37 -11.74 13.13
C ILE A 29 33.58 -11.10 13.79
N ASN A 30 33.54 -10.99 15.12
CA ASN A 30 34.64 -10.49 15.93
C ASN A 30 35.14 -11.59 16.85
N GLN A 31 36.43 -11.87 16.81
CA GLN A 31 37.08 -12.84 17.68
C GLN A 31 37.90 -12.09 18.72
N ASN A 32 37.55 -12.31 19.99
CA ASN A 32 38.23 -11.71 21.13
C ASN A 32 38.78 -12.84 22.03
N GLU A 33 39.56 -12.48 23.05
CA GLU A 33 40.18 -13.45 23.98
C GLU A 33 39.14 -14.34 24.70
N ASP A 34 37.91 -13.85 24.87
CA ASP A 34 36.79 -14.56 25.50
C ASP A 34 35.92 -15.38 24.52
N GLY A 35 36.28 -15.43 23.22
CA GLY A 35 35.58 -16.21 22.20
C GLY A 35 35.08 -15.40 21.00
N VAL A 36 34.24 -16.03 20.17
CA VAL A 36 33.75 -15.47 18.91
C VAL A 36 32.36 -14.86 19.10
N SER A 37 32.22 -13.58 18.76
CA SER A 37 30.94 -12.87 18.70
C SER A 37 30.51 -12.69 17.24
N ILE A 38 29.28 -13.12 16.92
CA ILE A 38 28.69 -13.00 15.59
C ILE A 38 27.54 -12.00 15.64
N ARG A 39 27.59 -10.95 14.83
CA ARG A 39 26.45 -10.07 14.59
C ARG A 39 25.73 -10.48 13.32
N LEU A 40 24.45 -10.82 13.48
CA LEU A 40 23.54 -11.15 12.40
C LEU A 40 22.75 -9.90 12.00
N LYS A 41 22.71 -9.62 10.69
CA LYS A 41 21.84 -8.61 10.12
C LYS A 41 20.64 -9.32 9.51
N ILE A 42 19.46 -8.96 10.00
CA ILE A 42 18.19 -9.34 9.36
C ILE A 42 18.11 -8.50 8.08
N MET A 43 18.22 -9.16 6.94
CA MET A 43 17.87 -8.54 5.68
C MET A 43 16.36 -8.34 5.71
N ALA A 44 15.89 -7.12 5.46
CA ALA A 44 14.48 -6.94 5.13
C ALA A 44 14.15 -7.95 4.03
N PRO A 45 12.97 -8.61 4.07
CA PRO A 45 12.58 -9.50 2.99
C PRO A 45 12.85 -8.75 1.70
N THR A 46 13.79 -9.26 0.89
CA THR A 46 13.73 -9.01 -0.54
C THR A 46 12.42 -9.65 -0.89
N SER A 47 11.36 -8.84 -0.83
CA SER A 47 10.07 -9.25 -1.29
C SER A 47 10.37 -9.85 -2.65
N ASN A 48 10.15 -11.16 -2.75
CA ASN A 48 9.74 -11.73 -4.01
C ASN A 48 8.39 -11.06 -4.32
N TYR A 49 8.41 -9.75 -4.60
CA TYR A 49 7.72 -9.24 -5.75
C TYR A 49 8.34 -10.08 -6.84
N THR A 50 7.63 -11.18 -7.15
CA THR A 50 7.80 -11.90 -8.37
C THR A 50 8.04 -10.82 -9.41
N THR A 51 9.19 -10.89 -10.07
CA THR A 51 9.47 -10.05 -11.23
C THR A 51 8.64 -10.61 -12.38
N GLU A 52 7.34 -10.76 -12.14
CA GLU A 52 6.32 -11.08 -13.12
C GLU A 52 5.39 -9.88 -13.13
N ASN A 53 5.44 -9.18 -14.26
CA ASN A 53 4.74 -7.95 -14.57
C ASN A 53 5.29 -6.69 -13.89
N LYS A 54 6.47 -6.24 -14.36
CA LYS A 54 6.59 -4.83 -14.75
C LYS A 54 5.49 -4.54 -15.78
N LYS A 55 4.25 -4.36 -15.34
CA LYS A 55 3.17 -3.85 -16.17
C LYS A 55 3.60 -2.43 -16.52
N THR A 56 4.15 -2.23 -17.71
CA THR A 56 4.31 -0.90 -18.28
C THR A 56 2.91 -0.37 -18.48
N SER A 57 2.32 0.20 -17.43
CA SER A 57 0.94 0.68 -17.44
C SER A 57 0.89 1.84 -18.44
N ASN A 58 0.41 1.52 -19.64
CA ASN A 58 0.08 2.48 -20.66
C ASN A 58 -1.36 2.96 -20.43
N LEU A 59 -1.78 4.01 -21.14
CA LEU A 59 -3.18 4.50 -21.06
C LEU A 59 -4.22 3.40 -21.34
N ASN A 60 -3.84 2.37 -22.09
CA ASN A 60 -4.69 1.24 -22.44
C ASN A 60 -4.81 0.18 -21.34
N ASP A 61 -3.99 0.25 -20.28
CA ASP A 61 -3.92 -0.74 -19.19
C ASP A 61 -4.58 -0.24 -17.90
N LEU A 62 -5.34 0.85 -17.96
CA LEU A 62 -6.02 1.43 -16.83
C LEU A 62 -7.24 0.58 -16.44
N PRO A 63 -7.55 0.43 -15.13
CA PRO A 63 -8.76 -0.25 -14.71
C PRO A 63 -9.99 0.55 -15.12
N SER A 64 -11.09 -0.15 -15.31
CA SER A 64 -12.42 0.41 -15.43
C SER A 64 -12.91 1.03 -14.11
N VAL A 65 -13.95 1.85 -14.19
CA VAL A 65 -14.63 2.42 -13.01
C VAL A 65 -15.21 1.30 -12.13
N GLU A 66 -15.73 0.24 -12.74
CA GLU A 66 -16.30 -0.91 -12.04
C GLU A 66 -15.25 -1.69 -11.26
N GLU A 67 -14.08 -1.96 -11.85
CA GLU A 67 -12.97 -2.63 -11.15
C GLU A 67 -12.50 -1.84 -9.93
N VAL A 68 -12.34 -0.52 -10.06
CA VAL A 68 -11.97 0.36 -8.94
C VAL A 68 -13.07 0.39 -7.87
N THR A 69 -14.33 0.41 -8.28
CA THR A 69 -15.49 0.37 -7.38
C THR A 69 -15.49 -0.92 -6.55
N ASN A 70 -15.39 -2.06 -7.22
CA ASN A 70 -15.40 -3.38 -6.58
C ASN A 70 -14.22 -3.52 -5.61
N TYR A 71 -13.03 -3.04 -5.98
CA TYR A 71 -11.89 -3.03 -5.07
C TYR A 71 -12.15 -2.19 -3.82
N ILE A 72 -12.68 -0.97 -3.96
CA ILE A 72 -12.99 -0.09 -2.81
C ILE A 72 -14.01 -0.76 -1.88
N LEU A 73 -15.03 -1.42 -2.43
CA LEU A 73 -16.07 -2.10 -1.64
C LEU A 73 -15.55 -3.30 -0.84
N THR A 74 -14.40 -3.88 -1.20
CA THR A 74 -13.77 -4.96 -0.42
C THR A 74 -13.07 -4.45 0.85
N LYS A 75 -12.92 -3.13 1.00
CA LYS A 75 -12.18 -2.51 2.11
C LYS A 75 -13.09 -2.26 3.31
N PRO A 76 -12.57 -2.42 4.54
CA PRO A 76 -13.29 -1.99 5.73
C PRO A 76 -13.58 -0.48 5.63
N ASP A 77 -14.82 -0.10 5.90
CA ASP A 77 -15.33 1.28 5.82
C ASP A 77 -15.06 1.97 4.46
N TYR A 78 -14.86 1.14 3.42
CA TYR A 78 -14.44 1.55 2.07
C TYR A 78 -13.20 2.45 2.05
N LYS A 79 -12.37 2.33 3.09
CA LYS A 79 -11.23 3.20 3.33
C LYS A 79 -10.14 2.99 2.28
N HIS A 80 -9.71 4.05 1.62
CA HIS A 80 -8.69 3.98 0.58
C HIS A 80 -7.95 5.31 0.38
N ASP A 81 -6.77 5.25 -0.25
CA ASP A 81 -6.05 6.43 -0.75
C ASP A 81 -5.45 6.22 -2.14
N SER A 82 -4.97 7.31 -2.74
CA SER A 82 -4.48 7.30 -4.11
C SER A 82 -3.19 6.50 -4.30
N ILE A 83 -2.35 6.35 -3.27
CA ILE A 83 -1.11 5.54 -3.36
C ILE A 83 -1.47 4.06 -3.35
N GLU A 84 -2.39 3.67 -2.47
CA GLU A 84 -2.86 2.29 -2.40
C GLU A 84 -3.46 1.85 -3.74
N LEU A 85 -4.39 2.65 -4.28
CA LEU A 85 -5.04 2.32 -5.55
C LEU A 85 -4.04 2.25 -6.71
N GLN A 86 -3.09 3.19 -6.79
CA GLN A 86 -2.04 3.13 -7.81
C GLN A 86 -1.15 1.90 -7.65
N THR A 87 -0.80 1.54 -6.42
CA THR A 87 0.03 0.35 -6.16
C THR A 87 -0.70 -0.92 -6.55
N HIS A 88 -2.00 -1.03 -6.24
CA HIS A 88 -2.82 -2.17 -6.59
C HIS A 88 -3.01 -2.32 -8.11
N PHE A 89 -3.46 -1.26 -8.79
CA PHE A 89 -3.86 -1.36 -10.20
C PHE A 89 -2.71 -1.15 -11.19
N LEU A 90 -1.72 -0.33 -10.85
CA LEU A 90 -0.63 0.04 -11.74
C LEU A 90 0.70 -0.63 -11.37
N GLY A 91 0.80 -1.22 -10.16
CA GLY A 91 2.03 -1.79 -9.61
C GLY A 91 3.09 -0.74 -9.25
N ARG A 92 2.77 0.55 -9.36
CA ARG A 92 3.71 1.66 -9.13
C ARG A 92 2.98 2.96 -8.82
N ILE A 93 3.67 3.86 -8.14
CA ILE A 93 3.20 5.23 -7.90
C ILE A 93 3.63 6.11 -9.08
N ILE A 94 2.66 6.77 -9.71
CA ILE A 94 2.87 7.72 -10.80
C ILE A 94 2.71 9.16 -10.31
N LYS A 95 3.48 10.08 -10.89
CA LYS A 95 3.49 11.48 -10.49
C LYS A 95 2.40 12.27 -11.21
N SER A 96 1.79 13.22 -10.51
CA SER A 96 0.78 14.14 -11.05
C SER A 96 1.32 15.19 -12.01
N ARG A 97 2.65 15.28 -12.16
CA ARG A 97 3.35 16.21 -13.05
C ARG A 97 4.44 15.46 -13.83
N GLY A 98 4.78 15.98 -15.00
CA GLY A 98 5.82 15.41 -15.87
C GLY A 98 5.29 14.31 -16.80
N ALA A 99 6.16 13.38 -17.18
CA ALA A 99 5.89 12.39 -18.24
C ALA A 99 4.63 11.51 -18.03
N HIS A 100 4.19 11.32 -16.78
CA HIS A 100 3.02 10.51 -16.44
C HIS A 100 1.76 11.32 -16.09
N GLN A 101 1.76 12.64 -16.32
CA GLN A 101 0.65 13.51 -15.93
C GLN A 101 -0.69 13.07 -16.53
N LYS A 102 -0.72 12.72 -17.82
CA LYS A 102 -1.96 12.27 -18.49
C LYS A 102 -2.49 10.97 -17.86
N LEU A 103 -1.61 10.00 -17.66
CA LEU A 103 -1.95 8.72 -17.01
C LEU A 103 -2.49 8.94 -15.59
N TYR A 104 -1.83 9.82 -14.81
CA TYR A 104 -2.27 10.18 -13.46
C TYR A 104 -3.65 10.83 -13.47
N GLN A 105 -3.90 11.78 -14.37
CA GLN A 105 -5.18 12.47 -14.48
C GLN A 105 -6.31 11.51 -14.86
N THR A 106 -6.08 10.61 -15.82
CA THR A 106 -7.07 9.61 -16.23
C THR A 106 -7.40 8.65 -15.09
N PHE A 107 -6.38 8.11 -14.41
CA PHE A 107 -6.59 7.22 -13.26
C PHE A 107 -7.30 7.91 -12.10
N ALA A 108 -6.95 9.17 -11.80
CA ALA A 108 -7.63 9.98 -10.80
C ALA A 108 -9.11 10.21 -11.16
N GLY A 109 -9.41 10.43 -12.44
CA GLY A 109 -10.79 10.54 -12.94
C GLY A 109 -11.58 9.26 -12.75
N ILE A 110 -11.01 8.09 -13.11
CA ILE A 110 -11.63 6.77 -12.89
C ILE A 110 -11.94 6.58 -11.40
N THR A 111 -10.98 6.88 -10.52
CA THR A 111 -11.14 6.75 -9.08
C THR A 111 -12.25 7.65 -8.53
N ARG A 112 -12.35 8.89 -9.05
CA ARG A 112 -13.43 9.80 -8.68
C ARG A 112 -14.79 9.25 -9.12
N ASN A 113 -14.90 8.78 -10.35
CA ASN A 113 -16.15 8.21 -10.85
C ASN A 113 -16.58 6.96 -10.07
N ALA A 114 -15.61 6.14 -9.62
CA ALA A 114 -15.89 5.00 -8.75
C ALA A 114 -16.47 5.44 -7.41
N ARG A 115 -15.89 6.47 -6.80
CA ARG A 115 -16.42 7.10 -5.58
C ARG A 115 -17.83 7.65 -5.77
N ASP A 116 -18.08 8.37 -6.87
CA ASP A 116 -19.41 8.92 -7.18
C ASP A 116 -20.44 7.80 -7.39
N ALA A 117 -20.04 6.67 -7.97
CA ALA A 117 -20.90 5.50 -8.15
C ALA A 117 -21.30 4.87 -6.80
N ILE A 118 -20.36 4.78 -5.85
CA ILE A 118 -20.62 4.28 -4.49
C ILE A 118 -21.55 5.25 -3.73
N GLU A 119 -21.30 6.56 -3.77
CA GLU A 119 -22.20 7.55 -3.13
C GLU A 119 -23.64 7.41 -3.61
N LYS A 120 -23.84 7.33 -4.93
CA LYS A 120 -25.19 7.15 -5.52
C LYS A 120 -25.84 5.84 -5.12
N LYS A 121 -25.08 4.75 -5.08
CA LYS A 121 -25.62 3.41 -4.80
C LYS A 121 -25.97 3.22 -3.32
N TYR A 122 -25.17 3.78 -2.41
CA TYR A 122 -25.28 3.54 -0.97
C TYR A 122 -25.78 4.77 -0.18
N GLN A 123 -26.18 5.86 -0.86
CA GLN A 123 -26.73 7.08 -0.27
C GLN A 123 -25.86 7.66 0.87
N GLY A 124 -24.55 7.63 0.67
CA GLY A 124 -23.56 8.14 1.62
C GLY A 124 -22.72 9.26 1.04
N THR A 125 -21.72 9.68 1.82
CA THR A 125 -20.78 10.74 1.46
C THR A 125 -19.36 10.34 1.80
N TRP A 126 -18.41 10.75 0.97
CA TRP A 126 -16.99 10.59 1.28
C TRP A 126 -16.50 11.65 2.25
N ILE A 127 -15.96 11.23 3.39
CA ILE A 127 -15.26 12.10 4.33
C ILE A 127 -13.74 11.92 4.20
N THR A 128 -12.98 12.93 4.65
CA THR A 128 -11.51 12.93 4.55
C THR A 128 -10.86 13.31 5.89
N PRO A 129 -11.10 12.51 6.95
CA PRO A 129 -10.67 12.87 8.30
C PRO A 129 -9.14 12.83 8.47
N ASN A 130 -8.46 12.02 7.64
CA ASN A 130 -7.08 11.66 7.84
C ASN A 130 -6.21 11.93 6.60
N LYS A 131 -4.92 12.17 6.85
CA LYS A 131 -3.88 12.19 5.82
C LYS A 131 -2.79 11.20 6.18
N ARG A 132 -2.42 10.34 5.24
CA ARG A 132 -1.28 9.44 5.37
C ARG A 132 -0.02 10.14 4.88
N ARG A 133 1.02 10.19 5.71
CA ARG A 133 2.36 10.60 5.27
C ARG A 133 3.10 9.35 4.81
N VAL A 134 3.64 9.41 3.60
CA VAL A 134 4.58 8.42 3.08
C VAL A 134 5.91 9.13 2.89
N GLU A 135 6.99 8.54 3.41
CA GLU A 135 8.32 9.16 3.35
C GLU A 135 8.71 9.51 1.91
N GLY A 136 9.21 10.74 1.70
CA GLY A 136 9.57 11.23 0.37
C GLY A 136 8.39 11.60 -0.53
N GLN A 137 7.14 11.52 -0.04
CA GLN A 137 5.93 11.93 -0.77
C GLN A 137 5.13 12.99 -0.02
N ARG A 138 4.27 13.71 -0.77
CA ARG A 138 3.30 14.60 -0.16
C ARG A 138 2.26 13.78 0.62
N PRO A 139 1.72 14.31 1.74
CA PRO A 139 0.63 13.66 2.44
C PRO A 139 -0.51 13.33 1.48
N VAL A 140 -1.01 12.10 1.53
CA VAL A 140 -2.16 11.67 0.74
C VAL A 140 -3.41 11.66 1.58
N THR A 141 -4.51 12.12 1.00
CA THR A 141 -5.82 12.10 1.63
C THR A 141 -6.32 10.66 1.71
N ILE A 142 -6.76 10.25 2.88
CA ILE A 142 -7.48 9.00 3.07
C ILE A 142 -8.97 9.31 2.98
N TYR A 143 -9.66 8.58 2.10
CA TYR A 143 -11.11 8.66 1.94
C TYR A 143 -11.74 7.57 2.80
N GLU A 144 -12.80 7.93 3.52
CA GLU A 144 -13.63 7.03 4.31
C GLU A 144 -15.09 7.30 3.93
N PHE A 145 -15.90 6.24 3.83
CA PHE A 145 -17.30 6.39 3.44
C PHE A 145 -18.18 6.49 4.67
N SER A 146 -19.03 7.52 4.72
CA SER A 146 -20.03 7.68 5.76
C SER A 146 -21.42 7.52 5.15
N THR A 147 -22.18 6.53 5.61
CA THR A 147 -23.59 6.41 5.25
C THR A 147 -24.38 7.47 6.01
N THR A 148 -25.23 8.21 5.30
CA THR A 148 -26.22 9.06 5.96
C THR A 148 -27.21 8.09 6.64
N GLN A 149 -27.05 7.85 7.94
CA GLN A 149 -28.08 7.16 8.71
C GLN A 149 -29.31 8.08 8.66
N ILE A 150 -30.29 7.73 7.84
CA ILE A 150 -31.65 8.24 8.02
C ILE A 150 -32.18 7.40 9.17
N ASP A 151 -31.93 7.86 10.40
CA ASP A 151 -32.64 7.36 11.57
C ASP A 151 -34.14 7.48 11.23
N SER A 152 -34.78 6.33 11.06
CA SER A 152 -36.20 6.20 10.73
C SER A 152 -37.03 6.20 12.00
#